data_AF-M4BNT3-F1
#
_entry.id   AF-M4BNT3-F1
#
_cell.length_a   1.000
_cell.length_b   1.000
_cell.length_c   1.000
_cell.angle_alpha   90.00
_cell.angle_beta   90.00
_cell.angle_gamma   90.00
#
_symmetry.space_group_name_H-M   'P 1'
#
loop_
_entity.id
_entity.type
_entity.pdbx_description
1 polymer ?
#
loop_
_entity_poly.entity_id
_entity_poly.type
_entity_poly.pdbx_seq_one_letter_code
_entity_poly.pdbx_strand_id
1 'polypeptide(L)'
;MMSRYHRHSLARAHRRCCVRFGHTHVLCSLSQQHYGYFPTTCHVGPHWGCLLVTYFLAIGPFIFLMLFVDELRLGLQVALFASMCVTTVSLTLVACSDPGVVFQDVESDVEDVESGIVCAQCEVRRPLDASHCSDCGVCIRELDHHCPWTGKCIGKRTIKLFYVFLTCISLHCMLVGAACLVTFAAT
;
A
#
# COMPACT_ATOMS: atom_id res chain seq x y z
N MET A 1 -18.79 -24.65 -10.22
CA MET A 1 -18.88 -23.18 -10.33
C MET A 1 -17.45 -22.66 -10.30
N MET A 2 -16.82 -22.47 -11.46
CA MET A 2 -15.38 -22.18 -11.56
C MET A 2 -15.06 -20.81 -10.96
N SER A 3 -14.08 -20.77 -10.05
CA SER A 3 -13.55 -19.54 -9.46
C SER A 3 -13.15 -18.54 -10.55
N ARG A 4 -13.51 -17.26 -10.38
CA ARG A 4 -13.18 -16.16 -11.30
C ARG A 4 -11.68 -15.93 -11.49
N TYR A 5 -10.81 -16.64 -10.77
CA TYR A 5 -9.36 -16.64 -10.97
C TYR A 5 -8.93 -17.29 -12.29
N HIS A 6 -9.72 -18.21 -12.84
CA HIS A 6 -9.26 -19.05 -13.95
C HIS A 6 -9.40 -18.42 -15.35
N ARG A 7 -9.94 -17.19 -15.47
CA ARG A 7 -10.29 -16.60 -16.77
C ARG A 7 -9.53 -15.33 -17.15
N HIS A 8 -8.23 -15.29 -16.87
CA HIS A 8 -7.31 -14.43 -17.61
C HIS A 8 -6.21 -15.28 -18.22
N SER A 9 -6.58 -16.10 -19.21
CA SER A 9 -5.60 -16.67 -20.14
C SER A 9 -4.76 -15.53 -20.71
N LEU A 10 -3.45 -15.71 -20.66
CA LEU A 10 -2.40 -14.82 -21.15
C LEU A 10 -2.50 -14.61 -22.68
N ALA A 11 -3.50 -13.87 -23.13
CA ALA A 11 -3.63 -13.43 -24.52
C ALA A 11 -3.71 -11.91 -24.55
N ARG A 12 -2.54 -11.29 -24.78
CA ARG A 12 -2.30 -9.95 -25.36
C ARG A 12 -3.31 -8.84 -24.97
N ALA A 13 -2.96 -8.03 -23.98
CA ALA A 13 -3.54 -6.69 -23.85
C ALA A 13 -2.52 -5.69 -23.26
N HIS A 14 -2.14 -4.71 -24.09
CA HIS A 14 -1.46 -3.48 -23.72
C HIS A 14 -2.21 -2.80 -22.56
N ARG A 15 -1.50 -2.46 -21.45
CA ARG A 15 -2.01 -1.67 -20.30
C ARG A 15 -3.23 -2.27 -19.60
N ARG A 16 -3.04 -2.84 -18.41
CA ARG A 16 -4.15 -3.37 -17.59
C ARG A 16 -4.58 -2.33 -16.57
N CYS A 17 -5.56 -1.51 -16.94
CA CYS A 17 -6.24 -0.59 -16.03
C CYS A 17 -7.58 -1.19 -15.60
N CYS A 18 -8.04 -0.86 -14.40
CA CYS A 18 -9.34 -1.27 -13.83
C CYS A 18 -9.56 -2.80 -13.73
N VAL A 19 -8.52 -3.56 -13.38
CA VAL A 19 -8.62 -5.02 -13.17
C VAL A 19 -8.88 -5.32 -11.70
N ARG A 20 -9.63 -6.38 -11.38
CA ARG A 20 -9.90 -6.82 -10.01
C ARG A 20 -9.30 -8.21 -9.76
N PHE A 21 -8.62 -8.37 -8.62
CA PHE A 21 -8.08 -9.64 -8.12
C PHE A 21 -8.56 -9.84 -6.68
N GLY A 22 -9.36 -10.88 -6.44
CA GLY A 22 -10.05 -11.03 -5.16
C GLY A 22 -10.87 -9.77 -4.83
N HIS A 23 -10.50 -9.10 -3.74
CA HIS A 23 -11.07 -7.83 -3.30
C HIS A 23 -10.15 -6.62 -3.53
N THR A 24 -9.05 -6.80 -4.26
CA THR A 24 -8.10 -5.74 -4.64
C THR A 24 -8.36 -5.28 -6.08
N HIS A 25 -8.26 -3.98 -6.32
CA HIS A 25 -8.39 -3.35 -7.64
C HIS A 25 -7.03 -2.82 -8.10
N VAL A 26 -6.68 -3.03 -9.36
CA VAL A 26 -5.54 -2.40 -10.04
C VAL A 26 -6.10 -1.31 -10.93
N LEU A 27 -5.94 -0.06 -10.52
CA LEU A 27 -6.50 1.09 -11.24
C LEU A 27 -5.74 1.37 -12.52
N CYS A 28 -4.40 1.29 -12.47
CA CYS A 28 -3.54 1.48 -13.61
C CYS A 28 -2.32 0.58 -13.47
N SER A 29 -1.89 -0.06 -14.56
CA SER A 29 -0.57 -0.69 -14.66
C SER A 29 0.03 -0.38 -16.03
N LEU A 30 1.11 0.41 -16.00
CA LEU A 30 1.98 0.69 -17.13
C LEU A 30 3.04 -0.41 -17.31
N SER A 31 3.24 -1.24 -16.29
CA SER A 31 4.16 -2.38 -16.36
C SER A 31 3.55 -3.47 -17.24
N GLN A 32 4.33 -3.97 -18.20
CA GLN A 32 3.97 -5.19 -18.94
C GLN A 32 4.13 -6.44 -18.07
N GLN A 33 4.93 -6.35 -17.02
CA GLN A 33 5.14 -7.39 -16.03
C GLN A 33 4.08 -7.28 -14.93
N HIS A 34 3.68 -8.42 -14.35
CA HIS A 34 2.67 -8.52 -13.31
C HIS A 34 3.07 -7.84 -11.98
N TYR A 35 4.28 -7.28 -11.91
CA TYR A 35 4.95 -6.78 -10.73
C TYR A 35 5.31 -5.30 -10.91
N GLY A 36 5.03 -4.47 -9.91
CA GLY A 36 5.36 -3.04 -9.99
C GLY A 36 5.20 -2.26 -8.69
N TYR A 37 5.84 -1.09 -8.67
CA TYR A 37 5.70 -0.09 -7.62
C TYR A 37 4.94 1.13 -8.15
N PHE A 38 4.30 1.88 -7.27
CA PHE A 38 3.79 3.19 -7.65
C PHE A 38 4.94 4.10 -8.15
N PRO A 39 4.77 4.91 -9.22
CA PRO A 39 3.52 5.21 -9.94
C PRO A 39 3.25 4.35 -11.19
N THR A 40 4.06 3.33 -11.46
CA THR A 40 3.86 2.49 -12.66
C THR A 40 2.68 1.53 -12.48
N THR A 41 2.34 1.19 -11.24
CA THR A 41 1.09 0.50 -10.88
C THR A 41 0.38 1.20 -9.72
N CYS A 42 -0.94 1.05 -9.64
CA CYS A 42 -1.74 1.53 -8.53
C CYS A 42 -2.74 0.45 -8.09
N HIS A 43 -2.43 -0.20 -6.97
CA HIS A 43 -3.28 -1.17 -6.28
C HIS A 43 -4.10 -0.48 -5.21
N VAL A 44 -5.38 -0.82 -5.12
CA VAL A 44 -6.31 -0.36 -4.10
C VAL A 44 -6.95 -1.58 -3.48
N GLY A 45 -6.66 -1.83 -2.20
CA GLY A 45 -7.21 -2.97 -1.49
C GLY A 45 -8.62 -2.74 -0.95
N PRO A 46 -9.17 -3.74 -0.26
CA PRO A 46 -10.55 -3.73 0.23
C PRO A 46 -10.84 -2.65 1.29
N HIS A 47 -9.83 -2.19 2.05
CA HIS A 47 -10.01 -1.19 3.12
C HIS A 47 -9.59 0.22 2.69
N TRP A 48 -9.95 0.61 1.46
CA TRP A 48 -9.71 1.97 0.96
C TRP A 48 -10.32 3.05 1.88
N GLY A 49 -11.41 2.75 2.60
CA GLY A 49 -11.99 3.67 3.58
C GLY A 49 -11.06 3.96 4.76
N CYS A 50 -10.43 2.93 5.35
CA CYS A 50 -9.44 3.10 6.40
C CYS A 50 -8.19 3.84 5.90
N LEU A 51 -7.77 3.59 4.65
CA LEU A 51 -6.69 4.33 4.01
C LEU A 51 -7.02 5.84 3.90
N LEU A 52 -8.24 6.21 3.49
CA LEU A 52 -8.66 7.61 3.45
C LEU A 52 -8.58 8.26 4.84
N VAL A 53 -9.01 7.55 5.89
CA VAL A 53 -8.86 8.03 7.28
C VAL A 53 -7.40 8.28 7.61
N THR A 54 -6.47 7.39 7.22
CA THR A 54 -5.04 7.58 7.44
C THR A 54 -4.50 8.82 6.70
N TYR A 55 -4.94 9.10 5.47
CA TYR A 55 -4.60 10.35 4.79
C TYR A 55 -5.13 11.59 5.53
N PHE A 56 -6.38 11.56 5.99
CA PHE A 56 -6.93 12.67 6.78
C PHE A 56 -6.16 12.91 8.08
N LEU A 57 -5.75 11.85 8.78
CA LEU A 57 -4.94 11.96 9.99
C LEU A 57 -3.53 12.49 9.72
N ALA A 58 -2.95 12.17 8.56
CA ALA A 58 -1.63 12.64 8.16
C ALA A 58 -1.61 14.09 7.65
N ILE A 59 -2.72 14.60 7.11
CA ILE A 59 -2.79 15.94 6.49
C ILE A 59 -3.52 16.95 7.39
N GLY A 60 -4.58 16.52 8.07
CA GLY A 60 -5.49 17.38 8.83
C GLY A 60 -4.81 18.25 9.89
N PRO A 61 -3.94 17.69 10.76
CA PRO A 61 -3.26 18.47 11.79
C PRO A 61 -2.37 19.58 11.23
N PHE A 62 -1.69 19.34 10.10
CA PHE A 62 -0.91 20.37 9.40
C PHE A 62 -1.80 21.50 8.89
N ILE A 63 -2.91 21.17 8.22
CA ILE A 63 -3.88 22.16 7.72
C ILE A 63 -4.44 22.97 8.88
N PHE A 64 -4.83 22.32 9.98
CA PHE A 64 -5.34 22.99 11.18
C PHE A 64 -4.32 24.00 11.73
N LEU A 65 -3.06 23.61 11.92
CA LEU A 65 -2.03 24.55 12.39
C LEU A 65 -1.86 25.75 11.46
N MET A 66 -1.88 25.54 10.15
CA MET A 66 -1.73 26.62 9.17
C MET A 66 -2.95 27.57 9.11
N LEU A 67 -4.14 27.11 9.50
CA LEU A 67 -5.36 27.92 9.47
C LEU A 67 -5.63 28.67 10.77
N PHE A 68 -5.14 28.17 11.90
CA PHE A 68 -5.49 28.68 13.24
C PHE A 68 -4.31 29.24 14.03
N VAL A 69 -3.07 29.10 13.53
CA VAL A 69 -1.87 29.63 14.18
C VAL A 69 -1.14 30.58 13.22
N ASP A 70 -1.36 31.88 13.41
CA ASP A 70 -0.83 32.93 12.53
C ASP A 70 0.68 33.16 12.69
N GLU A 71 1.23 32.89 13.88
CA GLU A 71 2.61 33.27 14.26
C GLU A 71 3.61 32.09 14.22
N LEU A 72 3.53 31.26 13.18
CA LEU A 72 4.46 30.14 13.01
C LEU A 72 5.73 30.58 12.28
N ARG A 73 6.91 30.32 12.87
CA ARG A 73 8.21 30.60 12.24
C ARG A 73 8.29 29.95 10.85
N LEU A 74 8.72 30.68 9.83
CA LEU A 74 8.82 30.18 8.45
C LEU A 74 9.57 28.84 8.34
N GLY A 75 10.68 28.69 9.06
CA GLY A 75 11.44 27.43 9.08
C GLY A 75 10.61 26.24 9.59
N LEU A 76 9.74 26.45 10.57
CA LEU A 76 8.85 25.42 11.10
C LEU A 76 7.68 25.13 10.14
N GLN A 77 7.13 26.14 9.48
CA GLN A 77 6.14 25.95 8.40
C GLN A 77 6.70 25.07 7.28
N VAL A 78 7.91 25.40 6.78
CA VAL A 78 8.59 24.62 5.74
C VAL A 78 8.86 23.18 6.20
N ALA A 79 9.34 22.99 7.43
CA ALA A 79 9.61 21.68 7.99
C ALA A 79 8.32 20.83 8.12
N LEU A 80 7.24 21.41 8.62
CA LEU A 80 5.94 20.74 8.74
C LEU A 80 5.40 20.34 7.36
N PHE A 81 5.41 21.25 6.39
CA PHE A 81 4.98 20.95 5.02
C PHE A 81 5.81 19.85 4.37
N ALA A 82 7.14 19.92 4.50
CA ALA A 82 8.04 18.89 3.99
C ALA A 82 7.75 17.52 4.63
N SER A 83 7.57 17.47 5.96
CA SER A 83 7.25 16.22 6.67
C SER A 83 5.89 15.63 6.26
N MET A 84 4.88 16.47 6.02
CA MET A 84 3.58 16.06 5.49
C MET A 84 3.71 15.47 4.08
N CYS A 85 4.44 16.14 3.18
CA CYS A 85 4.69 15.66 1.82
C CYS A 85 5.44 14.32 1.82
N VAL A 86 6.50 14.18 2.61
CA VAL A 86 7.25 12.91 2.73
C VAL A 86 6.37 11.79 3.29
N THR A 87 5.54 12.08 4.31
CA THR A 87 4.63 11.10 4.91
C THR A 87 3.55 10.65 3.93
N THR A 88 2.94 11.58 3.19
CA THR A 88 1.91 11.28 2.19
C THR A 88 2.47 10.53 0.98
N VAL A 89 3.68 10.87 0.52
CA VAL A 89 4.38 10.12 -0.53
C VAL A 89 4.70 8.71 -0.07
N SER A 90 5.29 8.53 1.11
CA SER A 90 5.62 7.19 1.64
C SER A 90 4.37 6.34 1.89
N LEU A 91 3.27 6.92 2.41
CA LEU A 91 1.97 6.26 2.52
C LEU A 91 1.45 5.82 1.14
N THR A 92 1.51 6.69 0.14
CA THR A 92 1.06 6.36 -1.23
C THR A 92 1.90 5.24 -1.83
N LEU A 93 3.22 5.26 -1.63
CA LEU A 93 4.11 4.21 -2.12
C LEU A 93 3.75 2.84 -1.53
N VAL A 94 3.51 2.74 -0.21
CA VAL A 94 3.12 1.46 0.41
C VAL A 94 1.69 1.05 0.04
N ALA A 95 0.75 2.01 0.01
CA ALA A 95 -0.67 1.77 -0.22
C ALA A 95 -0.99 1.42 -1.68
N CYS A 96 -0.24 1.95 -2.65
CA CYS A 96 -0.52 1.77 -4.08
C CYS A 96 0.41 0.76 -4.79
N SER A 97 1.52 0.34 -4.18
CA SER A 97 2.41 -0.66 -4.79
C SER A 97 1.88 -2.09 -4.63
N ASP A 98 2.27 -2.99 -5.52
CA ASP A 98 1.95 -4.42 -5.41
C ASP A 98 2.60 -5.02 -4.14
N PRO A 99 1.84 -5.60 -3.20
CA PRO A 99 2.42 -6.23 -2.02
C PRO A 99 3.24 -7.50 -2.31
N GLY A 100 3.10 -8.08 -3.52
CA GLY A 100 3.66 -9.38 -3.87
C GLY A 100 2.57 -10.40 -4.19
N VAL A 101 1.50 -10.00 -4.89
CA VAL A 101 0.41 -10.92 -5.27
C VAL A 101 0.97 -12.06 -6.12
N VAL A 102 0.59 -13.29 -5.77
CA VAL A 102 0.91 -14.50 -6.53
C VAL A 102 -0.05 -14.61 -7.71
N PHE A 103 0.51 -14.59 -8.92
CA PHE A 103 -0.20 -14.91 -10.15
C PHE A 103 0.29 -16.28 -10.65
N GLN A 104 -0.58 -17.06 -11.29
CA GLN A 104 -0.14 -18.23 -12.05
C GLN A 104 0.21 -17.78 -13.46
N ASP A 105 1.49 -17.48 -13.68
CA ASP A 105 2.08 -17.39 -15.01
C ASP A 105 2.72 -18.73 -15.39
N VAL A 106 2.83 -18.96 -16.71
CA VAL A 106 3.47 -20.15 -17.30
C VAL A 106 4.99 -20.17 -17.03
N GLU A 107 5.54 -19.05 -16.58
CA GLU A 107 6.97 -18.84 -16.22
C GLU A 107 7.21 -18.79 -14.70
N SER A 108 6.32 -19.37 -13.89
CA SER A 108 6.64 -19.59 -12.47
C SER A 108 7.92 -20.42 -12.35
N ASP A 109 8.89 -19.96 -11.55
CA ASP A 109 10.17 -20.65 -11.32
C ASP A 109 9.92 -22.14 -11.09
N VAL A 110 10.62 -23.00 -11.85
CA VAL A 110 10.38 -24.46 -11.85
C VAL A 110 10.42 -25.02 -10.42
N GLU A 111 11.27 -24.46 -9.56
CA GLU A 111 11.38 -24.80 -8.13
C GLU A 111 10.13 -24.46 -7.31
N ASP A 112 9.51 -23.30 -7.55
CA ASP A 112 8.27 -22.87 -6.89
C ASP A 112 7.08 -23.74 -7.34
N VAL A 113 7.10 -24.25 -8.58
CA VAL A 113 6.06 -25.13 -9.12
C VAL A 113 6.14 -26.54 -8.55
N GLU A 114 7.35 -27.11 -8.47
CA GLU A 114 7.52 -28.48 -7.96
C GLU A 114 7.28 -28.56 -6.44
N SER A 115 7.67 -27.53 -5.68
CA SER A 115 7.53 -27.52 -4.21
C SER A 115 6.29 -26.78 -3.70
N GLY A 116 5.57 -26.06 -4.56
CA GLY A 116 4.44 -25.22 -4.17
C GLY A 116 3.22 -26.01 -3.69
N ILE A 117 2.39 -25.36 -2.86
CA ILE A 117 1.14 -25.94 -2.31
C ILE A 117 -0.06 -25.26 -2.96
N VAL A 118 -1.10 -26.04 -3.27
CA VAL A 118 -2.36 -25.48 -3.80
C VAL A 118 -3.11 -24.74 -2.69
N CYS A 119 -3.42 -23.46 -2.93
CA CYS A 119 -4.33 -22.71 -2.08
C CYS A 119 -5.77 -23.11 -2.39
N ALA A 120 -6.52 -23.57 -1.39
CA ALA A 120 -7.91 -24.01 -1.57
C ALA A 120 -8.85 -22.87 -1.99
N GLN A 121 -8.60 -21.64 -1.55
CA GLN A 121 -9.44 -20.46 -1.82
C GLN A 121 -9.17 -19.85 -3.20
N CYS A 122 -7.89 -19.70 -3.55
CA CYS A 122 -7.49 -19.12 -4.83
C CYS A 122 -7.47 -20.16 -5.97
N GLU A 123 -7.42 -21.45 -5.63
CA GLU A 123 -7.21 -22.57 -6.57
C GLU A 123 -5.89 -22.45 -7.37
N VAL A 124 -4.93 -21.68 -6.86
CA VAL A 124 -3.60 -21.50 -7.45
C VAL A 124 -2.56 -22.30 -6.67
N ARG A 125 -1.57 -22.84 -7.37
CA ARG A 125 -0.35 -23.35 -6.73
C ARG A 125 0.48 -22.16 -6.29
N ARG A 126 0.53 -21.92 -4.98
CA ARG A 126 1.34 -20.86 -4.37
C ARG A 126 2.69 -21.43 -3.94
N PRO A 127 3.77 -20.65 -4.03
CA PRO A 127 5.03 -21.00 -3.38
C PRO A 127 4.88 -21.16 -1.86
N LEU A 128 5.86 -21.83 -1.22
CA LEU A 128 5.83 -22.16 0.22
C LEU A 128 5.87 -20.93 1.14
N ASP A 129 6.52 -19.85 0.71
CA ASP A 129 6.64 -18.58 1.44
C ASP A 129 5.41 -17.66 1.25
N ALA A 130 4.46 -18.01 0.39
CA ALA A 130 3.28 -17.20 0.12
C ALA A 130 2.12 -17.62 1.02
N SER A 131 1.27 -16.68 1.45
CA SER A 131 0.07 -16.96 2.24
C SER A 131 -1.19 -16.30 1.72
N HIS A 132 -2.33 -16.97 1.90
CA HIS A 132 -3.64 -16.44 1.51
C HIS A 132 -4.12 -15.42 2.54
N CYS A 133 -4.43 -14.21 2.09
CA CYS A 133 -5.13 -13.22 2.91
C CYS A 133 -6.62 -13.24 2.58
N SER A 134 -7.45 -13.55 3.58
CA SER A 134 -8.91 -13.60 3.44
C SER A 134 -9.53 -12.24 3.11
N ASP A 135 -9.01 -11.15 3.69
CA ASP A 135 -9.53 -9.81 3.45
C ASP A 135 -9.32 -9.38 2.00
N CYS A 136 -8.09 -9.55 1.48
CA CYS A 136 -7.76 -9.20 0.11
C CYS A 136 -8.21 -10.25 -0.92
N GLY A 137 -8.46 -11.50 -0.49
CA GLY A 137 -8.90 -12.61 -1.36
C GLY A 137 -7.84 -13.06 -2.36
N VAL A 138 -6.55 -12.93 -2.01
CA VAL A 138 -5.38 -13.22 -2.87
C VAL A 138 -4.28 -13.90 -2.06
N CYS A 139 -3.40 -14.65 -2.71
CA CYS A 139 -2.15 -15.11 -2.10
C CYS A 139 -1.04 -14.06 -2.27
N ILE A 140 -0.28 -13.79 -1.22
CA ILE A 140 0.81 -12.81 -1.18
C ILE A 140 2.12 -13.51 -0.78
N ARG A 141 3.20 -13.30 -1.54
CA ARG A 141 4.56 -13.76 -1.19
C ARG A 141 5.07 -13.08 0.07
N GLU A 142 5.65 -13.86 0.98
CA GLU A 142 6.15 -13.42 2.29
C GLU A 142 5.15 -12.46 2.95
N LEU A 143 3.90 -12.90 3.06
CA LEU A 143 2.84 -12.13 3.70
C LEU A 143 3.24 -11.86 5.16
N ASP A 144 3.37 -10.58 5.50
CA ASP A 144 3.60 -10.17 6.88
C ASP A 144 2.24 -10.02 7.58
N HIS A 145 1.40 -9.09 7.12
CA HIS A 145 0.05 -8.92 7.63
C HIS A 145 -0.86 -8.20 6.63
N HIS A 146 -2.16 -8.23 6.92
CA HIS A 146 -3.12 -7.34 6.30
C HIS A 146 -3.28 -6.07 7.13
N CYS A 147 -3.05 -4.91 6.53
CA CYS A 147 -3.13 -3.62 7.22
C CYS A 147 -4.31 -2.81 6.68
N PRO A 148 -5.41 -2.66 7.44
CA PRO A 148 -6.53 -1.82 7.02
C PRO A 148 -6.10 -0.36 6.77
N TRP A 149 -5.16 0.16 7.55
CA TRP A 149 -4.69 1.56 7.48
C TRP A 149 -3.87 1.89 6.24
N THR A 150 -3.21 0.90 5.61
CA THR A 150 -2.61 1.07 4.27
C THR A 150 -3.54 0.55 3.16
N GLY A 151 -4.74 0.12 3.52
CA GLY A 151 -5.80 -0.35 2.63
C GLY A 151 -5.66 -1.78 2.14
N LYS A 152 -4.52 -2.45 2.36
CA LYS A 152 -4.19 -3.77 1.80
C LYS A 152 -3.09 -4.50 2.59
N CYS A 153 -2.70 -5.69 2.10
CA CYS A 153 -1.56 -6.43 2.63
C CYS A 153 -0.23 -5.68 2.56
N ILE A 154 0.60 -5.97 3.57
CA ILE A 154 2.05 -5.77 3.58
C ILE A 154 2.69 -7.15 3.33
N GLY A 155 3.56 -7.23 2.34
CA GLY A 155 4.25 -8.47 1.97
C GLY A 155 5.64 -8.18 1.42
N LYS A 156 6.25 -9.19 0.78
CA LYS A 156 7.64 -9.17 0.27
C LYS A 156 8.07 -7.84 -0.35
N ARG A 157 7.24 -7.27 -1.23
CA ARG A 157 7.58 -6.05 -1.99
C ARG A 157 7.35 -4.76 -1.22
N THR A 158 6.47 -4.77 -0.23
CA THR A 158 6.03 -3.53 0.44
C THR A 158 6.55 -3.40 1.87
N ILE A 159 7.14 -4.44 2.45
CA ILE A 159 7.65 -4.42 3.83
C ILE A 159 8.66 -3.29 4.08
N LYS A 160 9.60 -3.05 3.16
CA LYS A 160 10.57 -1.94 3.29
C LYS A 160 9.88 -0.57 3.19
N LEU A 161 8.93 -0.41 2.27
CA LEU A 161 8.16 0.82 2.12
C LEU A 161 7.30 1.09 3.36
N PHE A 162 6.75 0.05 3.97
CA PHE A 162 6.00 0.14 5.21
C PHE A 162 6.86 0.66 6.36
N TYR A 163 8.10 0.16 6.54
CA TYR A 163 9.02 0.70 7.55
C TYR A 163 9.43 2.16 7.30
N VAL A 164 9.62 2.54 6.03
CA VAL A 164 9.86 3.95 5.65
C VAL A 164 8.66 4.80 6.05
N PHE A 165 7.44 4.39 5.69
CA PHE A 165 6.21 5.07 6.08
C PHE A 165 6.08 5.21 7.61
N LEU A 166 6.30 4.14 8.38
CA LEU A 166 6.24 4.18 9.85
C LEU A 166 7.25 5.17 10.44
N THR A 167 8.45 5.23 9.88
CA THR A 167 9.46 6.21 10.29
C THR A 167 8.99 7.64 9.98
N CYS A 168 8.53 7.88 8.75
CA CYS A 168 8.07 9.20 8.31
C CYS A 168 6.87 9.70 9.13
N ILE A 169 5.84 8.87 9.33
CA ILE A 169 4.65 9.26 10.09
C ILE A 169 4.97 9.48 11.58
N SER A 170 5.88 8.70 12.17
CA SER A 170 6.33 8.92 13.55
C SER A 170 7.02 10.27 13.71
N LEU A 171 7.95 10.60 12.79
CA LEU A 171 8.64 11.89 12.78
C LEU A 171 7.67 13.05 12.55
N HIS A 172 6.70 12.89 11.64
CA HIS A 172 5.67 13.89 11.38
C HIS A 172 4.79 14.13 12.60
N CYS A 173 4.29 13.07 13.25
CA CYS A 173 3.50 13.18 14.47
C CYS A 173 4.28 13.85 15.61
N MET A 174 5.56 13.53 15.79
CA MET A 174 6.41 14.19 16.80
C MET A 174 6.58 15.69 16.49
N LEU A 175 6.82 16.05 15.22
CA LEU A 175 7.00 17.44 14.81
C LEU A 175 5.71 18.25 15.01
N VAL A 176 4.56 17.71 14.58
CA VAL A 176 3.24 18.34 14.77
C VAL A 176 2.92 18.46 16.26
N GLY A 177 3.13 17.40 17.04
CA GLY A 177 2.87 17.41 18.48
C GLY A 177 3.73 18.45 19.21
N ALA A 178 5.01 18.56 18.86
CA ALA A 178 5.90 19.58 19.40
C ALA A 178 5.45 21.01 19.00
N ALA A 179 5.05 21.21 17.74
CA ALA A 179 4.52 22.49 17.30
C ALA A 179 3.27 22.89 18.10
N CYS A 180 2.29 21.98 18.24
CA CYS A 180 1.09 22.20 19.06
C CYS A 180 1.43 22.54 20.51
N LEU A 181 2.35 21.80 21.14
CA LEU A 181 2.74 22.06 22.52
C LEU A 181 3.36 23.46 22.66
N VAL A 182 4.26 23.85 21.76
CA VAL A 182 4.88 25.18 21.79
C VAL A 182 3.86 26.28 21.55
N THR A 183 2.90 26.10 20.65
CA THR A 183 1.94 27.15 20.30
C THR A 183 0.82 27.30 21.33
N PHE A 184 0.34 26.20 21.93
CA PHE A 184 -0.82 26.21 22.84
C PHE A 184 -0.46 26.16 24.33
N ALA A 185 0.74 25.70 24.71
CA ALA A 185 1.19 25.79 26.10
C ALA A 185 1.84 27.15 26.43
N ALA A 186 2.17 27.95 25.41
CA ALA A 186 2.75 29.29 25.57
C ALA A 186 1.70 30.42 25.57
N THR A 187 0.43 30.10 25.32
CA THR A 187 -0.73 31.00 25.40
C THR A 187 -1.49 30.79 26.70
#